data_AF-A0A7Y9KJ19-F1
#
_entry.id   AF-A0A7Y9KJ19-F1
#
_cell.length_a   1.000
_cell.length_b   1.000
_cell.length_c   1.000
_cell.angle_alpha   90.00
_cell.angle_beta   90.00
_cell.angle_gamma   90.00
#
_symmetry.space_group_name_H-M   'P 1'
#
loop_
_entity.id
_entity.type
_entity.pdbx_description
1 polymer ?
#
loop_
_entity_poly.entity_id
_entity_poly.type
_entity_poly.pdbx_seq_one_letter_code
_entity_poly.pdbx_strand_id
1 'polypeptide(L)'
;MLIAPERWRSRLHPRRGGTPGTPITLDAGASKAVAQAVDDARDEIAQTLRDPGTAPMLAAAARAHLGGDPDPCGAAVLSLVTAGESVWAREHRQHVEAWAFRHGIAFAACALADRWGLEASRTGELRDGRRNKIVRPPTRTSAVS
;
A
#
# COMPACT_ATOMS: atom_id res chain seq x y z
N MET A 1 31.37 -1.69 -32.22
CA MET A 1 30.85 -1.39 -30.87
C MET A 1 29.87 -0.24 -31.01
N LEU A 2 28.58 -0.44 -30.72
CA LEU A 2 27.54 0.60 -30.85
C LEU A 2 27.40 1.30 -29.51
N ILE A 3 27.74 2.60 -29.45
CA ILE A 3 27.57 3.43 -28.24
C ILE A 3 26.24 4.17 -28.37
N ALA A 4 25.31 3.90 -27.46
CA ALA A 4 24.05 4.63 -27.39
C ALA A 4 24.30 6.07 -26.93
N PRO A 5 23.67 7.08 -27.55
CA PRO A 5 23.77 8.47 -27.11
C PRO A 5 23.27 8.67 -25.66
N GLU A 6 23.94 9.52 -24.88
CA GLU A 6 23.60 9.86 -23.48
C GLU A 6 22.10 10.14 -23.29
N ARG A 7 21.52 10.94 -24.19
CA ARG A 7 20.10 11.35 -24.15
C ARG A 7 19.11 10.19 -24.32
N TRP A 8 19.57 9.04 -24.82
CA TRP A 8 18.74 7.84 -24.97
C TRP A 8 18.85 6.93 -23.74
N ARG A 9 19.91 7.05 -22.92
CA ARG A 9 20.09 6.22 -21.73
C ARG A 9 18.94 6.33 -20.72
N SER A 10 18.35 7.52 -20.57
CA SER A 10 17.19 7.74 -19.69
C SER A 10 15.88 7.14 -20.22
N ARG A 11 15.83 6.76 -21.50
CA ARG A 11 14.66 6.14 -22.16
C ARG A 11 14.86 4.66 -22.46
N LEU A 12 16.05 4.13 -22.20
CA LEU A 12 16.34 2.71 -22.38
C LEU A 12 15.77 1.94 -21.19
N HIS A 13 14.82 1.05 -21.48
CA HIS A 13 14.37 0.07 -20.50
C HIS A 13 15.49 -0.94 -20.25
N PRO A 14 15.99 -1.09 -19.00
CA PRO A 14 17.05 -2.04 -18.71
C PRO A 14 16.55 -3.46 -19.00
N ARG A 15 17.17 -4.14 -19.98
CA ARG A 15 16.99 -5.58 -20.20
C ARG A 15 18.14 -6.33 -19.51
N ARG A 16 17.92 -7.61 -19.15
CA ARG A 16 18.99 -8.48 -18.65
C ARG A 16 20.20 -8.44 -19.59
N GLY A 17 21.38 -8.08 -19.07
CA GLY A 17 22.63 -7.96 -19.83
C GLY A 17 22.82 -6.65 -20.60
N GLY A 18 21.86 -5.71 -20.54
CA GLY A 18 21.99 -4.36 -21.10
C GLY A 18 22.62 -3.37 -20.12
N THR A 19 22.80 -2.13 -20.58
CA THR A 19 23.26 -1.02 -19.72
C THR A 19 22.33 -0.87 -18.52
N PRO A 20 22.87 -0.89 -17.27
CA PRO A 20 22.06 -0.63 -16.08
C PRO A 20 21.32 0.69 -16.23
N GLY A 21 20.03 0.69 -15.89
CA GLY A 21 19.26 1.92 -15.81
C GLY A 21 19.78 2.84 -14.72
N THR A 22 19.31 4.08 -14.70
CA THR A 22 19.60 5.02 -13.61
C THR A 22 19.24 4.39 -12.27
N PRO A 23 20.12 4.48 -11.25
CA PRO A 23 19.81 3.99 -9.91
C PRO A 23 18.52 4.61 -9.37
N ILE A 24 17.62 3.77 -8.87
CA ILE A 24 16.40 4.25 -8.20
C ILE A 24 16.82 4.78 -6.82
N THR A 25 16.53 6.05 -6.56
CA THR A 25 16.72 6.67 -5.24
C THR A 25 15.38 6.66 -4.52
N LEU A 26 15.32 6.02 -3.36
CA LEU A 26 14.14 6.03 -2.49
C LEU A 26 14.10 7.35 -1.71
N ASP A 27 12.91 7.94 -1.58
CA ASP A 27 12.72 9.09 -0.69
C ASP A 27 12.71 8.64 0.77
N ALA A 28 13.76 8.99 1.51
CA ALA A 28 13.85 8.71 2.94
C ALA A 28 12.76 9.45 3.75
N GLY A 29 12.24 10.56 3.24
CA GLY A 29 11.15 11.33 3.85
C GLY A 29 9.80 10.59 3.80
N ALA A 30 9.61 9.69 2.85
CA ALA A 30 8.38 8.92 2.69
C ALA A 30 8.07 8.06 3.93
N SER A 31 9.10 7.47 4.56
CA SER A 31 8.93 6.70 5.78
C SER A 31 8.37 7.54 6.94
N LYS A 32 8.82 8.79 7.07
CA LYS A 32 8.34 9.72 8.09
C LYS A 32 6.90 10.17 7.81
N ALA A 33 6.58 10.49 6.56
CA ALA A 33 5.24 10.89 6.16
C ALA A 33 4.22 9.77 6.41
N VAL A 34 4.55 8.53 6.04
CA VAL A 34 3.67 7.37 6.28
C VAL A 34 3.50 7.08 7.76
N ALA A 35 4.57 7.18 8.56
CA ALA A 35 4.48 7.03 10.01
C ALA A 35 3.57 8.09 10.63
N GLN A 36 3.71 9.35 10.21
CA GLN A 36 2.84 10.44 10.66
C GLN A 36 1.38 10.20 10.28
N ALA A 37 1.10 9.75 9.06
CA ALA A 37 -0.27 9.44 8.63
C ALA A 37 -0.91 8.31 9.46
N VAL A 38 -0.12 7.31 9.84
CA VAL A 38 -0.57 6.24 10.76
C VAL A 38 -0.84 6.80 12.16
N ASP A 39 0.02 7.69 12.65
CA ASP A 39 -0.15 8.33 13.96
C ASP A 39 -1.40 9.23 14.00
N ASP A 40 -1.61 10.04 12.97
CA ASP A 40 -2.76 10.95 12.84
C ASP A 40 -4.08 10.18 12.74
N ALA A 41 -4.05 8.97 12.16
CA ALA A 41 -5.23 8.12 11.96
C ALA A 41 -5.43 7.08 13.08
N ARG A 42 -4.73 7.16 14.22
CA ARG A 42 -4.75 6.13 15.29
C ARG A 42 -6.16 5.72 15.73
N ASP A 43 -7.03 6.69 15.96
CA ASP A 43 -8.40 6.42 16.42
C ASP A 43 -9.25 5.78 15.31
N GLU A 44 -9.12 6.24 14.07
CA GLU A 44 -9.81 5.66 12.92
C GLU A 44 -9.35 4.22 12.67
N ILE A 45 -8.04 3.97 12.73
CA ILE A 45 -7.46 2.62 12.66
C ILE A 45 -8.05 1.75 13.77
N ALA A 46 -8.01 2.20 15.02
CA ALA A 46 -8.54 1.44 16.14
C ALA A 46 -10.03 1.13 16.00
N GLN A 47 -10.82 2.07 15.45
CA GLN A 47 -12.24 1.86 15.20
C GLN A 47 -12.47 0.87 14.05
N THR A 48 -11.80 1.03 12.92
CA THR A 48 -11.91 0.12 11.76
C THR A 48 -11.48 -1.30 12.09
N LEU A 49 -10.41 -1.49 12.87
CA LEU A 49 -9.93 -2.83 13.23
C LEU A 49 -10.81 -3.53 14.28
N ARG A 50 -11.69 -2.80 14.98
CA ARG A 50 -12.70 -3.37 15.91
C ARG A 50 -14.05 -3.59 15.25
N ASP A 51 -14.29 -2.99 14.08
CA ASP A 51 -15.55 -3.14 13.36
C ASP A 51 -15.77 -4.62 12.98
N PRO A 52 -16.91 -5.23 13.34
CA PRO A 52 -17.22 -6.63 13.00
C PRO A 52 -17.25 -6.92 11.49
N GLY A 53 -17.43 -5.89 10.66
CA GLY A 53 -17.38 -5.99 9.21
C GLY A 53 -15.96 -6.07 8.64
N THR A 54 -14.92 -5.76 9.42
CA THR A 54 -13.52 -5.96 9.03
C THR A 54 -13.15 -7.42 9.25
N ALA A 55 -12.66 -8.09 8.20
CA ALA A 55 -12.28 -9.49 8.30
C ALA A 55 -11.23 -9.72 9.42
N PRO A 56 -11.44 -10.67 10.36
CA PRO A 56 -10.57 -10.85 11.52
C PRO A 56 -9.08 -11.03 11.18
N MET A 57 -8.79 -11.73 10.08
CA MET A 57 -7.42 -11.93 9.61
C MET A 57 -6.75 -10.62 9.17
N LEU A 58 -7.48 -9.72 8.51
CA LEU A 58 -6.95 -8.41 8.10
C LEU A 58 -6.69 -7.52 9.31
N ALA A 59 -7.59 -7.58 10.31
CA ALA A 59 -7.40 -6.86 11.55
C ALA A 59 -6.24 -7.41 12.39
N ALA A 60 -5.98 -8.72 12.34
CA ALA A 60 -4.81 -9.32 12.96
C ALA A 60 -3.51 -8.90 12.27
N ALA A 61 -3.45 -8.96 10.95
CA ALA A 61 -2.29 -8.54 10.15
C ALA A 61 -1.92 -7.07 10.41
N ALA A 62 -2.92 -6.17 10.43
CA ALA A 62 -2.69 -4.76 10.74
C ALA A 62 -2.13 -4.55 12.15
N ARG A 63 -2.62 -5.30 13.15
CA ARG A 63 -2.10 -5.24 14.52
C ARG A 63 -0.68 -5.79 14.61
N ALA A 64 -0.35 -6.87 13.91
CA ALA A 64 1.00 -7.41 13.85
C ALA A 64 1.99 -6.36 13.30
N HIS A 65 1.61 -5.70 12.20
CA HIS A 65 2.41 -4.62 11.62
C HIS A 65 2.58 -3.42 12.56
N LEU A 66 1.52 -2.97 13.24
CA LEU A 66 1.62 -1.92 14.26
C LEU A 66 2.46 -2.34 15.47
N GLY A 67 2.49 -3.63 15.80
CA GLY A 67 3.33 -4.23 16.84
C GLY A 67 4.81 -4.37 16.43
N GLY A 68 5.17 -4.05 15.19
CA GLY A 68 6.52 -4.09 14.67
C GLY A 68 6.89 -5.38 13.93
N ASP A 69 5.98 -6.34 13.82
CA ASP A 69 6.18 -7.54 12.99
C ASP A 69 5.96 -7.18 11.51
N PRO A 70 6.96 -7.34 10.62
CA PRO A 70 6.82 -6.97 9.22
C PRO A 70 5.78 -7.85 8.47
N ASP A 71 4.52 -7.40 8.49
CA ASP A 71 3.42 -7.99 7.72
C ASP A 71 3.04 -7.09 6.51
N PRO A 72 3.25 -7.53 5.25
CA PRO A 72 2.86 -6.77 4.05
C PRO A 72 1.36 -6.54 3.93
N CYS A 73 0.54 -7.51 4.34
CA CYS A 73 -0.92 -7.39 4.32
C CYS A 73 -1.37 -6.38 5.38
N GLY A 74 -0.74 -6.40 6.55
CA GLY A 74 -0.96 -5.40 7.60
C GLY A 74 -0.64 -3.99 7.13
N ALA A 75 0.49 -3.80 6.46
CA ALA A 75 0.86 -2.52 5.85
C ALA A 75 -0.16 -2.04 4.81
N ALA A 76 -0.67 -2.95 3.97
CA ALA A 76 -1.70 -2.66 2.98
C ALA A 76 -3.04 -2.25 3.62
N VAL A 77 -3.44 -2.93 4.70
CA VAL A 77 -4.65 -2.59 5.46
C VAL A 77 -4.53 -1.19 6.06
N LEU A 78 -3.38 -0.85 6.66
CA LEU A 78 -3.16 0.48 7.23
C LEU A 78 -3.18 1.57 6.16
N SER A 79 -2.56 1.35 4.99
CA SER A 79 -2.58 2.36 3.93
C SER A 79 -3.96 2.60 3.36
N LEU A 80 -4.86 1.61 3.38
CA LEU A 80 -6.26 1.80 2.99
C LEU A 80 -7.01 2.72 3.96
N VAL A 81 -6.68 2.68 5.25
CA VAL A 81 -7.27 3.56 6.28
C VAL A 81 -6.65 4.95 6.20
N THR A 82 -5.32 5.06 6.18
CA THR A 82 -4.61 6.35 6.22
C THR A 82 -4.67 7.09 4.88
N ALA A 83 -4.76 6.36 3.78
CA ALA A 83 -4.84 6.89 2.43
C ALA A 83 -6.03 6.24 1.69
N GLY A 84 -7.21 6.81 1.92
CA GLY A 84 -8.39 6.50 1.12
C GLY A 84 -8.13 6.73 -0.38
N GLU A 85 -8.99 6.18 -1.24
CA GLU A 85 -8.71 6.05 -2.69
C GLU A 85 -8.20 7.31 -3.41
N SER A 86 -8.74 8.50 -3.10
CA SER A 86 -8.27 9.75 -3.72
C SER A 86 -6.85 10.15 -3.30
N VAL A 87 -6.49 9.92 -2.03
CA VAL A 87 -5.14 10.15 -1.52
C VAL A 87 -4.20 9.11 -2.10
N TRP A 88 -4.61 7.84 -2.06
CA TRP A 88 -3.85 6.74 -2.64
C TRP A 88 -3.51 6.96 -4.12
N ALA A 89 -4.48 7.38 -4.94
CA ALA A 89 -4.23 7.67 -6.36
C ALA A 89 -3.10 8.70 -6.58
N ARG A 90 -2.96 9.67 -5.66
CA ARG A 90 -1.94 10.72 -5.72
C ARG A 90 -0.63 10.34 -5.04
N GLU A 91 -0.69 9.56 -3.97
CA GLU A 91 0.40 9.41 -2.99
C GLU A 91 0.84 7.95 -2.76
N HIS A 92 0.28 6.96 -3.47
CA HIS A 92 0.65 5.54 -3.35
C HIS A 92 2.16 5.30 -3.45
N ARG A 93 2.88 6.11 -4.25
CA ARG A 93 4.33 6.02 -4.40
C ARG A 93 5.05 6.23 -3.06
N GLN A 94 4.58 7.14 -2.21
CA GLN A 94 5.20 7.39 -0.90
C GLN A 94 5.06 6.16 0.01
N HIS A 95 3.90 5.50 0.00
CA HIS A 95 3.72 4.23 0.72
C HIS A 95 4.67 3.15 0.21
N VAL A 96 4.76 2.96 -1.10
CA VAL A 96 5.65 1.95 -1.70
C VAL A 96 7.12 2.23 -1.40
N GLU A 97 7.56 3.49 -1.48
CA GLU A 97 8.93 3.89 -1.15
C GLU A 97 9.24 3.71 0.33
N ALA A 98 8.31 4.06 1.24
CA ALA A 98 8.45 3.83 2.67
C ALA A 98 8.60 2.34 3.00
N TRP A 99 7.75 1.49 2.41
CA TRP A 99 7.81 0.04 2.58
C TRP A 99 9.12 -0.54 2.05
N ALA A 100 9.55 -0.11 0.86
CA ALA A 100 10.78 -0.58 0.24
C ALA A 100 12.01 -0.15 1.06
N PHE A 101 12.00 1.07 1.59
CA PHE A 101 13.08 1.58 2.43
C PHE A 101 13.21 0.82 3.75
N ARG A 102 12.08 0.51 4.40
CA ARG A 102 12.08 -0.12 5.74
C ARG A 102 12.18 -1.64 5.71
N HIS A 103 11.61 -2.29 4.70
CA HIS A 103 11.43 -3.74 4.67
C HIS A 103 11.95 -4.40 3.37
N GLY A 104 12.42 -3.62 2.40
CA GLY A 104 12.92 -4.11 1.12
C GLY A 104 11.86 -4.23 0.03
N ILE A 105 12.32 -4.37 -1.21
CA ILE A 105 11.46 -4.28 -2.41
C ILE A 105 10.42 -5.40 -2.51
N ALA A 106 10.76 -6.61 -2.04
CA ALA A 106 9.84 -7.75 -2.05
C ALA A 106 8.63 -7.50 -1.15
N PHE A 107 8.87 -6.97 0.06
CA PHE A 107 7.81 -6.56 0.98
C PHE A 107 6.91 -5.50 0.34
N ALA A 108 7.51 -4.46 -0.24
CA ALA A 108 6.76 -3.37 -0.87
C ALA A 108 5.87 -3.87 -2.03
N ALA A 109 6.38 -4.81 -2.84
CA ALA A 109 5.61 -5.43 -3.91
C ALA A 109 4.43 -6.25 -3.38
N CYS A 110 4.63 -7.05 -2.33
CA CYS A 110 3.55 -7.82 -1.68
C CYS A 110 2.49 -6.89 -1.09
N ALA A 111 2.90 -5.86 -0.33
CA ALA A 111 1.98 -4.89 0.27
C ALA A 111 1.18 -4.11 -0.79
N LEU A 112 1.81 -3.73 -1.90
CA LEU A 112 1.12 -3.08 -3.01
C LEU A 112 0.09 -4.00 -3.68
N ALA A 113 0.47 -5.26 -3.93
CA ALA A 113 -0.43 -6.27 -4.49
C ALA A 113 -1.63 -6.53 -3.57
N ASP A 114 -1.39 -6.67 -2.27
CA ASP A 114 -2.46 -6.80 -1.29
C ASP A 114 -3.35 -5.56 -1.26
N ARG A 115 -2.79 -4.35 -1.28
CA ARG A 115 -3.55 -3.08 -1.25
C ARG A 115 -4.51 -2.93 -2.43
N TRP A 116 -4.14 -3.39 -3.62
CA TRP A 116 -5.05 -3.42 -4.77
C TRP A 116 -6.12 -4.51 -4.67
N GLY A 117 -5.86 -5.57 -3.90
CA GLY A 117 -6.83 -6.62 -3.60
C GLY A 117 -7.70 -6.31 -2.37
N LEU A 118 -7.68 -5.10 -1.84
CA LEU A 118 -8.47 -4.67 -0.69
C LEU A 118 -9.34 -3.47 -1.06
N GLU A 119 -10.56 -3.46 -0.55
CA GLU A 119 -11.48 -2.34 -0.68
C GLU A 119 -12.01 -1.91 0.68
N ALA A 120 -12.09 -0.59 0.89
CA ALA A 120 -12.78 -0.02 2.04
C ALA A 120 -14.22 0.24 1.64
N SER A 121 -15.14 -0.55 2.18
CA SER A 121 -16.56 -0.28 2.00
C SER A 121 -17.00 0.73 3.06
N ARG A 122 -17.42 1.92 2.61
CA ARG A 122 -18.15 2.87 3.44
C ARG A 122 -19.62 2.49 3.41
N THR A 123 -20.11 1.81 4.43
CA THR A 123 -21.55 1.59 4.59
C THR A 123 -22.12 2.69 5.51
N GLY A 124 -22.99 3.57 4.98
CA GLY A 124 -23.78 4.54 5.79
C GLY A 124 -24.97 3.84 6.46
N GLU A 125 -25.49 4.26 7.63
CA GLU A 125 -26.22 5.53 7.84
C GLU A 125 -25.95 6.24 9.18
N LEU A 126 -26.21 7.55 9.12
CA LEU A 126 -26.06 8.57 10.15
C LEU A 126 -26.97 8.34 11.37
N ARG A 127 -26.35 8.03 12.50
CA ARG A 127 -26.78 8.49 13.84
C ARG A 127 -25.66 8.32 14.89
N ASP A 128 -24.68 7.46 14.61
CA ASP A 128 -23.61 7.11 15.53
C ASP A 128 -22.29 6.81 14.77
N GLY A 129 -21.51 7.85 14.44
CA GLY A 129 -20.13 7.72 13.95
C GLY A 129 -19.93 7.10 12.54
N ARG A 130 -18.91 7.57 11.81
CA ARG A 130 -18.49 6.95 10.54
C ARG A 130 -17.89 5.56 10.82
N ARG A 131 -18.30 4.54 10.07
CA ARG A 131 -17.70 3.19 10.13
C ARG A 131 -17.10 2.81 8.78
N ASN A 132 -15.79 2.61 8.74
CA ASN A 132 -15.09 2.05 7.60
C ASN A 132 -14.78 0.58 7.89
N LYS A 133 -15.22 -0.34 7.02
CA LYS A 133 -14.85 -1.76 7.07
C LYS A 133 -13.99 -2.16 5.88
N ILE A 134 -13.07 -3.10 6.09
CA ILE A 134 -12.12 -3.55 5.07
C ILE A 134 -12.44 -4.99 4.69
N VAL A 135 -12.64 -5.21 3.39
CA VAL A 135 -12.93 -6.50 2.79
C VAL A 135 -12.06 -6.73 1.56
N ARG A 136 -11.73 -7.98 1.24
CA ARG A 136 -11.28 -8.33 -0.11
C ARG A 136 -12.51 -8.33 -1.03
N PRO A 137 -12.45 -7.73 -2.23
CA PRO A 137 -13.57 -7.80 -3.16
C PRO A 137 -13.81 -9.26 -3.55
N PRO A 138 -15.08 -9.67 -3.77
CA PRO A 138 -15.35 -11.01 -4.27
C PRO A 138 -14.64 -11.18 -5.62
N THR A 139 -13.90 -12.28 -5.77
CA THR A 139 -13.27 -12.64 -7.04
C THR A 139 -14.32 -12.59 -8.14
N ARG A 140 -14.12 -11.69 -9.13
CA ARG A 140 -14.95 -11.66 -10.33
C ARG A 140 -14.80 -13.00 -11.05
N THR A 141 -15.71 -13.92 -10.79
CA THR A 141 -15.89 -15.11 -11.63
C THR A 141 -16.34 -14.60 -12.99
N SER A 142 -15.44 -14.61 -13.97
CA SER A 142 -15.80 -14.45 -15.37
C SER A 142 -16.76 -15.57 -15.75
N ALA A 143 -18.06 -15.27 -15.78
CA ALA A 143 -19.02 -16.08 -16.50
C ALA A 143 -18.73 -15.88 -17.99
N VAL A 144 -18.02 -16.83 -18.58
CA VAL A 144 -18.02 -17.04 -20.02
C VAL A 144 -19.26 -17.89 -20.30
N SER A 145 -20.28 -17.27 -20.87
CA SER A 145 -21.40 -17.94 -21.54
C SER A 145 -21.18 -17.88 -23.05
#